data_AF-A0A7Y7HV33-F1
#
_entry.id   AF-A0A7Y7HV33-F1
#
_cell.length_a   1.000
_cell.length_b   1.000
_cell.length_c   1.000
_cell.angle_alpha   90.00
_cell.angle_beta   90.00
_cell.angle_gamma   90.00
#
_symmetry.space_group_name_H-M   'P 1'
#
loop_
_entity.id
_entity.type
_entity.pdbx_description
1 polymer ?
#
loop_
_entity_poly.entity_id
_entity_poly.type
_entity_poly.pdbx_seq_one_letter_code
_entity_poly.pdbx_strand_id
1 'polypeptide(L)'
;MSLPQYVTINGTSYASENLSEAAKAQAANVQVVDAELARLQQQIAIAQTARNAYVAALIEAVKGKDKAAPADKPKKPRAPRKAKAASADAAA
;
A
#
# COMPACT_ATOMS: atom_id res chain seq x y z
N MET A 1 4.09 28.00 -5.08
CA MET A 1 2.97 27.08 -4.84
C MET A 1 1.79 27.91 -4.39
N SER A 2 0.65 27.89 -5.10
CA SER A 2 -0.57 28.51 -4.58
C SER A 2 -1.30 27.50 -3.69
N LEU A 3 -1.91 27.99 -2.62
CA LEU A 3 -2.78 27.15 -1.80
C LEU A 3 -4.09 26.84 -2.56
N PRO A 4 -4.72 25.69 -2.28
CA PRO A 4 -6.08 25.41 -2.75
C PRO A 4 -7.08 26.44 -2.22
N GLN A 5 -8.28 26.53 -2.81
CA GLN A 5 -9.34 27.45 -2.36
C GLN A 5 -9.72 27.24 -0.89
N TYR A 6 -9.63 26.00 -0.42
CA TYR A 6 -9.85 25.64 0.98
C TYR A 6 -8.69 24.79 1.50
N VAL A 7 -8.23 25.10 2.71
CA VAL A 7 -7.24 24.30 3.44
C VAL A 7 -7.96 23.63 4.60
N THR A 8 -7.89 22.31 4.67
CA THR A 8 -8.41 21.55 5.81
C THR A 8 -7.29 21.31 6.81
N ILE A 9 -7.46 21.79 8.04
CA ILE A 9 -6.51 21.60 9.15
C ILE A 9 -7.30 21.02 10.32
N ASN A 10 -6.88 19.84 10.82
CA ASN A 10 -7.54 19.14 11.93
C ASN A 10 -9.05 18.91 11.74
N GLY A 11 -9.49 18.64 10.50
CA GLY A 11 -10.89 18.40 10.17
C GLY A 11 -11.73 19.67 10.00
N THR A 12 -11.17 20.86 10.23
CA THR A 12 -11.83 22.15 9.97
C THR A 12 -11.37 22.70 8.63
N SER A 13 -12.32 23.12 7.79
CA SER A 13 -12.03 23.73 6.50
C SER A 13 -11.95 25.26 6.62
N TYR A 14 -10.88 25.85 6.11
CA TYR A 14 -10.66 27.29 6.09
C TYR A 14 -10.55 27.77 4.64
N ALA A 15 -11.29 28.82 4.28
CA ALA A 15 -11.11 29.48 2.99
C ALA A 15 -9.72 30.14 2.95
N SER A 16 -8.90 29.79 1.96
CA SER A 16 -7.50 30.23 1.91
C SER A 16 -7.36 31.75 1.72
N GLU A 17 -8.35 32.39 1.08
CA GLU A 17 -8.45 33.84 0.93
C GLU A 17 -8.60 34.59 2.27
N ASN A 18 -9.22 33.94 3.27
CA ASN A 18 -9.44 34.52 4.60
C ASN A 18 -8.27 34.29 5.56
N LEU A 19 -7.24 33.55 5.13
CA LEU A 19 -6.05 33.32 5.92
C LEU A 19 -5.08 34.49 5.82
N SER A 20 -4.45 34.84 6.95
CA SER A 20 -3.32 35.77 6.94
C SER A 20 -2.14 35.17 6.16
N GLU A 21 -1.23 36.00 5.66
CA GLU A 21 -0.03 35.53 4.96
C GLU A 21 0.82 34.58 5.83
N ALA A 22 0.91 34.87 7.14
CA ALA A 22 1.56 33.98 8.09
C ALA A 22 0.85 32.62 8.17
N ALA A 23 -0.48 32.60 8.22
CA ALA A 23 -1.26 31.34 8.25
C ALA A 23 -1.11 30.55 6.94
N LYS A 24 -1.07 31.22 5.79
CA LYS A 24 -0.82 30.58 4.48
C LYS A 24 0.55 29.93 4.44
N ALA A 25 1.60 30.61 4.93
CA ALA A 25 2.94 30.05 5.01
C ALA A 25 2.99 28.78 5.88
N GLN A 26 2.31 28.80 7.04
CA GLN A 26 2.24 27.61 7.90
C GLN A 26 1.43 26.48 7.26
N ALA A 27 0.32 26.79 6.59
CA ALA A 27 -0.45 25.79 5.85
C ALA A 27 0.40 25.07 4.79
N ALA A 28 1.23 25.81 4.06
CA ALA A 28 2.15 25.22 3.08
C ALA A 28 3.21 24.31 3.76
N ASN A 29 3.77 24.74 4.89
CA ASN A 29 4.71 23.91 5.66
C ASN A 29 4.07 22.61 6.14
N VAL A 30 2.83 22.67 6.65
CA VAL A 30 2.07 21.49 7.10
C VAL A 30 1.88 20.51 5.94
N GLN A 31 1.45 20.98 4.76
CA GLN A 31 1.27 20.12 3.59
C GLN A 31 2.56 19.39 3.18
N VAL A 32 3.71 20.06 3.29
CA VAL A 32 5.01 19.44 3.00
C VAL A 32 5.34 18.37 4.03
N VAL A 33 5.12 18.65 5.32
CA VAL A 33 5.36 17.67 6.40
C VAL A 33 4.42 16.47 6.28
N ASP A 34 3.15 16.68 5.93
CA ASP A 34 2.17 15.61 5.74
C ASP A 34 2.57 14.68 4.58
N ALA A 35 3.07 15.24 3.47
CA ALA A 35 3.59 14.45 2.37
C ALA A 35 4.80 13.60 2.78
N GLU A 36 5.71 14.17 3.60
CA GLU A 36 6.85 13.43 4.11
C GLU A 36 6.44 12.34 5.12
N LEU A 37 5.47 12.61 5.99
CA LEU A 37 4.90 11.60 6.90
C LEU A 37 4.31 10.42 6.12
N ALA A 38 3.55 10.69 5.05
CA ALA A 38 3.01 9.65 4.18
C ALA A 38 4.13 8.80 3.55
N ARG A 39 5.20 9.44 3.08
CA ARG A 39 6.39 8.76 2.52
C ARG A 39 7.06 7.86 3.57
N LEU A 40 7.24 8.35 4.79
CA LEU A 40 7.83 7.58 5.88
C LEU A 40 6.96 6.39 6.30
N GLN A 41 5.63 6.57 6.35
CA GLN A 41 4.69 5.47 6.63
C GLN A 41 4.81 4.36 5.58
N GLN A 42 4.96 4.71 4.29
CA GLN A 42 5.21 3.72 3.25
C GLN A 42 6.51 2.94 3.47
N GLN A 43 7.59 3.62 3.87
CA GLN A 43 8.86 2.95 4.18
C GLN A 43 8.75 2.04 5.39
N ILE A 44 8.02 2.45 6.42
CA ILE A 44 7.71 1.63 7.59
C ILE A 44 6.98 0.36 7.17
N ALA A 45 5.96 0.46 6.30
CA ALA A 45 5.22 -0.70 5.81
C ALA A 45 6.13 -1.69 5.03
N ILE A 46 7.05 -1.18 4.20
CA ILE A 46 8.04 -1.98 3.49
C ILE A 46 8.97 -2.70 4.49
N ALA A 47 9.51 -1.97 5.46
CA ALA A 47 10.41 -2.51 6.47
C ALA A 47 9.73 -3.57 7.35
N GLN A 48 8.46 -3.35 7.74
CA GLN A 48 7.66 -4.31 8.48
C GLN A 48 7.45 -5.62 7.69
N THR A 49 7.17 -5.51 6.38
CA THR A 49 7.04 -6.67 5.50
C THR A 49 8.33 -7.49 5.46
N ALA A 50 9.48 -6.82 5.25
CA ALA A 50 10.78 -7.49 5.25
C ALA A 50 11.09 -8.14 6.60
N ARG A 51 10.84 -7.43 7.71
CA ARG A 51 11.02 -7.96 9.06
C ARG A 51 10.21 -9.23 9.28
N ASN A 52 8.94 -9.26 8.86
CA ASN A 52 8.09 -10.43 9.02
C ASN A 52 8.61 -11.63 8.22
N ALA A 53 9.10 -11.41 7.00
CA ALA A 53 9.73 -12.45 6.20
C ALA A 53 10.99 -13.02 6.88
N TYR A 54 11.85 -12.16 7.43
CA TYR A 54 13.05 -12.60 8.13
C TYR A 54 12.73 -13.35 9.43
N VAL A 55 11.73 -12.91 10.18
CA VAL A 55 11.26 -13.63 11.38
C VAL A 55 10.74 -15.01 11.01
N ALA A 56 9.96 -15.13 9.94
CA ALA A 56 9.47 -16.43 9.48
C ALA A 56 10.63 -17.37 9.08
N ALA A 57 11.61 -16.86 8.33
CA ALA A 57 12.80 -17.62 7.96
C ALA A 57 13.61 -18.07 9.19
N LEU A 58 13.80 -17.16 10.16
CA LEU A 58 14.48 -17.46 11.42
C LEU A 58 13.76 -18.56 12.20
N ILE A 59 12.43 -18.50 12.32
CA ILE A 59 11.63 -19.51 13.00
C ILE A 59 11.80 -20.90 12.37
N GLU A 60 11.84 -20.99 11.04
CA GLU A 60 12.06 -22.28 10.37
C GLU A 60 13.49 -22.81 10.57
N ALA A 61 14.50 -21.93 10.56
CA ALA A 61 15.88 -22.31 10.84
C ALA A 61 16.06 -22.85 12.27
N VAL A 62 15.51 -22.16 13.28
CA VAL A 62 15.66 -22.61 14.69
C VAL A 62 14.87 -23.87 15.02
N LYS A 63 13.83 -24.20 14.24
CA LYS A 63 13.11 -25.48 14.36
C LYS A 63 13.88 -26.67 13.80
N GLY A 64 15.12 -26.48 13.34
CA GLY A 64 15.97 -27.55 12.82
C GLY A 64 15.49 -28.12 11.49
N LYS A 65 14.63 -27.41 10.75
CA LYS A 65 14.27 -27.77 9.37
C LYS A 65 15.33 -27.28 8.38
N ASP A 66 16.60 -27.52 8.68
CA ASP A 66 17.73 -27.31 7.76
C ASP A 66 17.78 -28.41 6.68
N LYS A 67 16.61 -28.80 6.14
CA LYS A 67 16.57 -29.49 4.86
C LYS A 67 16.51 -28.41 3.81
N ALA A 68 17.67 -28.16 3.18
CA ALA A 68 17.80 -27.43 1.93
C ALA A 68 16.55 -27.62 1.07
N ALA A 69 15.92 -26.52 0.69
CA ALA A 69 14.75 -26.54 -0.17
C ALA A 69 15.04 -27.49 -1.35
N PRO A 70 14.20 -28.52 -1.60
CA PRO A 70 14.38 -29.32 -2.79
C PRO A 70 14.27 -28.38 -3.98
N ALA A 71 15.31 -28.36 -4.81
CA ALA A 71 15.31 -27.69 -6.10
C ALA A 71 13.94 -27.86 -6.77
N ASP A 72 13.35 -26.74 -7.21
CA ASP A 72 12.09 -26.70 -7.94
C ASP A 72 12.09 -27.76 -9.04
N LYS A 73 11.45 -28.90 -8.77
CA LYS A 73 10.99 -29.77 -9.85
C LYS A 73 9.81 -29.05 -10.47
N PRO A 74 9.86 -28.73 -11.78
CA PRO A 74 8.85 -27.91 -12.42
C PRO A 74 7.47 -28.56 -12.23
N LYS A 75 6.58 -27.92 -11.47
CA LYS A 75 5.17 -28.32 -11.38
C LYS A 75 4.57 -28.15 -12.77
N LYS A 76 4.19 -29.26 -13.40
CA LYS A 76 3.52 -29.27 -14.71
C LYS A 76 2.36 -28.26 -14.71
N PRO A 77 2.20 -27.45 -15.78
CA PRO A 77 1.17 -26.43 -15.84
C PRO A 77 -0.21 -27.06 -15.66
N ARG A 78 -1.01 -26.51 -14.74
CA ARG A 78 -2.42 -26.87 -14.60
C ARG A 78 -3.13 -26.50 -15.91
N ALA A 79 -3.74 -27.50 -16.56
CA ALA A 79 -4.48 -27.31 -17.79
C ALA A 79 -5.59 -26.26 -17.62
N PRO A 80 -5.87 -25.42 -18.63
CA PRO A 80 -6.95 -24.44 -18.56
C PRO A 80 -8.30 -25.18 -18.43
N ARG A 81 -9.10 -24.78 -17.43
CA ARG A 81 -10.50 -25.24 -17.34
C ARG A 81 -11.21 -24.73 -18.60
N LYS A 82 -11.71 -25.65 -19.43
CA LYS A 82 -12.57 -25.31 -20.56
C LYS A 82 -13.69 -24.38 -20.07
N ALA A 83 -13.80 -23.19 -20.67
CA ALA A 83 -14.98 -22.35 -20.52
C ALA A 83 -16.19 -23.18 -20.97
N LYS A 84 -17.12 -23.43 -20.04
CA LYS A 84 -18.40 -24.04 -20.41
C LYS A 84 -19.12 -23.03 -21.29
N ALA A 85 -19.30 -23.42 -22.55
CA ALA A 85 -20.00 -22.68 -23.57
C ALA A 85 -21.36 -22.20 -23.07
N ALA A 86 -21.70 -20.97 -23.45
CA ALA A 86 -23.05 -20.44 -23.37
C ALA A 86 -24.03 -21.36 -24.11
N SER A 87 -25.06 -21.79 -23.40
CA SER A 87 -26.38 -22.14 -23.96
C SER A 87 -27.32 -21.11 -23.33
N ALA A 88 -27.85 -20.09 -24.02
CA ALA A 88 -28.70 -20.13 -25.21
C ALA A 88 -29.88 -21.08 -25.04
N ASP A 89 -30.89 -20.59 -24.34
CA ASP A 89 -32.30 -21.01 -24.30
C ASP A 89 -33.03 -19.72 -23.86
N ALA A 90 -33.79 -18.93 -24.64
CA ALA A 90 -34.77 -19.19 -25.69
C ALA A 90 -36.00 -19.98 -25.22
N ALA A 91 -36.90 -19.36 -24.44
CA ALA A 91 -38.35 -19.47 -24.64
C ALA A 91 -39.17 -18.66 -23.62
N ALA A 92 -40.19 -17.99 -24.18
CA ALA A 92 -41.49 -17.59 -23.62
C ALA A 92 -41.54 -16.49 -22.55
#